data_AF-A0A5E6N283-F1
#
_entry.id   AF-A0A5E6N283-F1
#
_cell.length_a   1.000
_cell.length_b   1.000
_cell.length_c   1.000
_cell.angle_alpha   90.00
_cell.angle_beta   90.00
_cell.angle_gamma   90.00
#
_symmetry.space_group_name_H-M   'P 1'
#
loop_
_entity.id
_entity.type
_entity.pdbx_description
1 polymer ?
#
loop_
_entity_poly.entity_id
_entity_poly.type
_entity_poly.pdbx_seq_one_letter_code
_entity_poly.pdbx_strand_id
1 'polypeptide(L)' 'MDSLDDAFEQHYSQDNGRPSKPIRLMVGLLLLKQLENLSDERVVLQFKRNPYYQYFCG' A
#
# COMPACT_ATOMS: atom_id res chain seq x y z
N MET A 1 10.08 11.79 6.95
CA MET A 1 9.39 10.80 6.08
C MET A 1 8.51 9.87 6.93
N ASP A 2 8.32 10.22 8.20
CA ASP A 2 7.91 9.35 9.30
C ASP A 2 6.43 9.49 9.65
N SER A 3 5.75 10.52 9.14
CA SER A 3 4.37 10.85 9.53
C SER A 3 3.32 9.79 9.19
N LEU A 4 3.62 8.87 8.27
CA LEU A 4 2.69 7.86 7.78
C LEU A 4 2.98 6.49 8.40
N ASP A 5 4.26 6.12 8.49
CA ASP A 5 4.63 4.89 9.17
C ASP A 5 4.29 4.99 10.66
N ASP A 6 4.66 6.08 11.34
CA ASP A 6 4.37 6.30 12.77
C ASP A 6 2.85 6.32 13.07
N ALA A 7 2.06 6.91 12.17
CA ALA A 7 0.61 7.05 12.38
C ALA A 7 -0.14 5.72 12.29
N PHE A 8 0.32 4.82 11.41
CA PHE A 8 -0.35 3.56 11.12
C PHE A 8 0.35 2.34 11.73
N GLU A 9 1.55 2.50 12.31
CA GLU A 9 2.34 1.42 12.93
C GLU A 9 1.51 0.56 13.89
N GLN A 10 0.68 1.19 14.72
CA GLN A 10 -0.20 0.50 15.69
C GLN A 10 -1.16 -0.53 15.06
N HIS A 11 -1.47 -0.40 13.77
CA HIS A 11 -2.38 -1.29 13.05
C HIS A 11 -1.65 -2.45 12.36
N TYR A 12 -0.32 -2.44 12.37
CA TYR A 12 0.52 -3.42 11.70
C TYR A 12 1.22 -4.28 12.75
N SER A 13 1.18 -5.61 12.57
CA SER A 13 1.90 -6.51 13.47
C SER A 13 3.39 -6.48 13.14
N GLN A 14 4.21 -6.14 14.12
CA GLN A 14 5.67 -6.15 14.00
C GLN A 14 6.21 -7.58 14.09
N ASP A 15 5.78 -8.33 15.11
CA ASP A 15 6.49 -9.56 15.52
C ASP A 15 5.61 -10.82 15.50
N ASN A 16 4.33 -10.70 15.11
CA ASN A 16 3.38 -11.79 15.16
C ASN A 16 2.91 -12.23 13.76
N GLY A 17 3.06 -13.52 13.48
CA GLY A 17 2.59 -14.12 12.23
C GLY A 17 3.47 -13.80 11.01
N ARG A 18 2.84 -13.59 9.85
CA ARG A 18 3.55 -13.25 8.61
C ARG A 18 3.92 -11.76 8.65
N PRO A 19 5.16 -11.39 8.31
CA PRO A 19 5.59 -9.99 8.34
C PRO A 19 4.65 -9.13 7.48
N SER A 20 4.29 -8.00 8.05
CA SER A 20 3.42 -7.03 7.42
C SER A 20 4.06 -6.43 6.18
N LYS A 21 3.25 -6.05 5.19
CA LYS A 21 3.77 -5.29 4.04
C LYS A 21 4.11 -3.86 4.47
N PRO A 22 5.01 -3.17 3.76
CA PRO A 22 5.30 -1.75 4.03
C PRO A 22 4.01 -0.92 4.04
N ILE A 23 3.87 -0.03 5.03
CA ILE A 23 2.66 0.80 5.20
C ILE A 23 2.47 1.70 3.97
N ARG A 24 3.56 2.28 3.44
CA ARG A 24 3.55 3.07 2.21
C ARG A 24 2.93 2.33 1.02
N LEU A 25 3.23 1.04 0.87
CA LEU A 25 2.65 0.22 -0.20
C LEU A 25 1.14 0.10 -0.03
N MET A 26 0.68 -0.22 1.18
CA MET A 26 -0.75 -0.40 1.46
C MET A 26 -1.54 0.89 1.28
N VAL A 27 -1.03 2.01 1.80
CA VAL A 27 -1.67 3.32 1.67
C VAL A 27 -1.66 3.80 0.22
N GLY A 28 -0.56 3.60 -0.51
CA GLY A 28 -0.49 3.94 -1.93
C GLY A 28 -1.52 3.17 -2.77
N LEU A 29 -1.72 1.87 -2.49
CA LEU A 29 -2.74 1.07 -3.17
C LEU A 29 -4.17 1.55 -2.86
N LEU A 30 -4.45 1.93 -1.60
CA LEU A 30 -5.76 2.50 -1.22
C LEU A 30 -6.04 3.84 -1.90
N LEU A 31 -5.03 4.71 -2.01
CA LEU A 31 -5.16 5.97 -2.75
C LEU A 31 -5.44 5.72 -4.24
N LEU A 32 -4.67 4.83 -4.88
CA LEU A 32 -4.88 4.48 -6.29
C LEU A 32 -6.26 3.84 -6.51
N LYS A 33 -6.72 3.01 -5.58
CA LYS A 33 -8.06 2.43 -5.59
C LYS A 33 -9.13 3.51 -5.67
N GLN A 34 -9.05 4.50 -4.79
CA GLN A 34 -10.05 5.56 -4.68
C GLN A 34 -9.96 6.56 -5.84
N LEU A 35 -8.74 6.90 -6.27
CA LEU A 35 -8.50 7.86 -7.34
C LEU A 35 -9.00 7.34 -8.70
N GLU A 36 -8.76 6.07 -8.99
CA GLU A 36 -9.15 5.43 -10.25
C GLU A 36 -10.51 4.71 -10.16
N ASN A 37 -11.17 4.75 -8.99
CA ASN A 37 -12.42 4.04 -8.70
C ASN A 37 -12.38 2.54 -9.10
N LEU A 38 -11.32 1.85 -8.66
CA LEU A 38 -11.03 0.46 -9.02
C LEU A 38 -11.43 -0.52 -7.91
N SER A 39 -11.65 -1.79 -8.27
CA SER A 39 -11.73 -2.88 -7.29
C SER A 39 -10.35 -3.27 -6.77
N ASP A 40 -10.30 -3.99 -5.65
CA ASP A 40 -9.03 -4.45 -5.06
C ASP A 40 -8.21 -5.32 -6.03
N GLU A 41 -8.87 -6.20 -6.77
CA GLU A 41 -8.21 -7.06 -7.75
C GLU A 41 -7.65 -6.25 -8.92
N ARG A 42 -8.41 -5.25 -9.39
CA ARG A 42 -7.99 -4.39 -10.50
C ARG A 42 -6.83 -3.49 -10.11
N VAL A 43 -6.83 -2.95 -8.89
CA VAL A 43 -5.71 -2.17 -8.35
C VAL A 43 -4.44 -3.01 -8.32
N VAL A 44 -4.51 -4.24 -7.81
CA VAL A 44 -3.34 -5.13 -7.76
C VAL A 44 -2.86 -5.50 -9.16
N LEU A 45 -3.77 -5.74 -10.10
CA LEU A 45 -3.41 -6.01 -11.50
C LEU A 45 -2.69 -4.81 -12.14
N GLN A 46 -3.22 -3.61 -11.93
CA GLN A 46 -2.66 -2.38 -12.49
C GLN A 46 -1.31 -2.03 -11.85
N PHE A 47 -1.18 -2.22 -10.53
CA PHE A 47 0.10 -2.10 -9.81
C PHE A 47 1.18 -3.03 -10.37
N LYS A 48 0.85 -4.30 -10.65
CA LYS A 48 1.80 -5.25 -11.25
C LYS A 48 2.22 -4.85 -12.66
N ARG A 49 1.32 -4.22 -13.42
CA ARG A 49 1.55 -3.84 -14.82
C ARG A 49 2.23 -2.49 -14.99
N ASN A 50 2.04 -1.56 -14.06
CA ASN A 50 2.46 -0.18 -14.19
C ASN A 50 3.67 0.14 -13.30
N PRO A 51 4.88 0.33 -13.87
CA PRO A 51 6.07 0.70 -13.10
C PRO A 51 5.92 2.00 -12.31
N TYR A 52 5.11 2.95 -12.80
CA TYR A 52 4.84 4.20 -12.08
C TYR A 52 4.09 3.96 -10.76
N TYR A 53 3.18 2.98 -10.74
CA TYR A 53 2.43 2.65 -9.52
C TYR A 53 3.32 1.94 -8.51
N GLN A 54 4.26 1.13 -8.97
CA GLN A 54 5.29 0.50 -8.12
C GLN A 54 6.17 1.56 -7.47
N TYR A 55 6.73 2.47 -8.26
CA TYR A 55 7.56 3.56 -7.76
C TYR A 55 6.82 4.48 -6.78
N PHE A 56 5.54 4.78 -7.06
CA PHE A 56 4.71 5.59 -6.17
C PHE A 56 4.52 4.95 -4.79
N CYS A 57 4.14 3.68 -4.78
CA CYS A 57 3.90 2.88 -3.57
C CYS A 57 5.16 2.56 -2.76
N GLY A 58 6.35 2.76 -3.32
CA GLY A 58 7.62 2.57 -2.61
C GLY A 58 8.31 1.27 -2.97
#